data_AF-A0A3D1PE70-F1
#
_entry.id   AF-A0A3D1PE70-F1
#
_cell.length_a   1.000
_cell.length_b   1.000
_cell.length_c   1.000
_cell.angle_alpha   90.00
_cell.angle_beta   90.00
_cell.angle_gamma   90.00
#
_symmetry.space_group_name_H-M   'P 1'
#
loop_
_entity.id
_entity.type
_entity.pdbx_description
1 polymer ?
#
loop_
_entity_poly.entity_id
_entity_poly.type
_entity_poly.pdbx_seq_one_letter_code
_entity_poly.pdbx_strand_id
1 'polypeptide(L)'
;MPYTIPNNSCVGCDNCRPQCPTGAIKIENNEYWIDPSVCNNCEGYYPEPQCVVACPNNFPMPRQAKRGRCKVEPREATSPDLFSNGKSNPFASAIAIWEACNVLSQRTSLPWEIDENSHMCYSRKITQGRGAIAFYITQSPNQNERVTKLEAIEALDIRAACIHLIFAAHATALDRPWEQEFAIDDRQIEKYLGLEKRKDLSKNAKLTLIKNILNQA
;
A
#
# COMPACT_ATOMS: atom_id res chain seq x y z
N MET A 1 8.88 7.10 -22.43
CA MET A 1 8.76 6.02 -21.42
C MET A 1 10.15 5.47 -21.15
N PRO A 2 10.60 5.42 -19.88
CA PRO A 2 11.97 5.00 -19.55
C PRO A 2 12.22 3.52 -19.86
N TYR A 3 13.49 3.16 -20.01
CA TYR A 3 13.97 1.80 -20.28
C TYR A 3 14.28 1.05 -18.99
N THR A 4 14.27 -0.28 -19.03
CA THR A 4 14.64 -1.15 -17.89
C THR A 4 15.52 -2.31 -18.34
N ILE A 5 16.47 -2.70 -17.51
CA ILE A 5 17.29 -3.90 -17.68
C ILE A 5 16.62 -5.01 -16.84
N PRO A 6 16.17 -6.12 -17.44
CA PRO A 6 15.64 -7.24 -16.67
C PRO A 6 16.76 -7.94 -15.88
N ASN A 7 16.44 -8.38 -14.66
CA ASN A 7 17.36 -9.15 -13.83
C ASN A 7 17.83 -10.40 -14.58
N ASN A 8 19.10 -10.78 -14.41
CA ASN A 8 19.76 -11.91 -15.06
C ASN A 8 19.83 -11.86 -16.60
N SER A 9 19.42 -10.76 -17.25
CA SER A 9 19.52 -10.62 -18.72
C SER A 9 20.76 -9.82 -19.16
N CYS A 10 21.37 -9.07 -18.24
CA CYS A 10 22.60 -8.32 -18.48
C CYS A 10 23.83 -9.19 -18.19
N VAL A 11 24.79 -9.21 -19.11
CA VAL A 11 26.08 -9.91 -18.96
C VAL A 11 27.19 -9.02 -18.36
N GLY A 12 26.87 -7.79 -17.99
CA GLY A 12 27.81 -6.89 -17.31
C GLY A 12 28.95 -6.34 -18.19
N CYS A 13 28.79 -6.31 -19.53
CA CYS A 13 29.83 -5.89 -20.48
C CYS A 13 30.20 -4.38 -20.46
N ASP A 14 29.51 -3.55 -19.67
CA ASP A 14 29.70 -2.09 -19.53
C ASP A 14 29.57 -1.24 -20.81
N ASN A 15 29.28 -1.81 -21.98
CA ASN A 15 29.20 -1.07 -23.25
C ASN A 15 28.16 0.07 -23.27
N CYS A 16 27.04 -0.09 -22.57
CA CYS A 16 25.94 0.86 -22.61
C CYS A 16 26.12 2.07 -21.69
N ARG A 17 26.87 1.94 -20.59
CA ARG A 17 26.98 2.96 -19.54
C ARG A 17 27.72 4.23 -20.03
N PRO A 18 28.87 4.15 -20.71
CA PRO A 18 29.55 5.32 -21.27
C PRO A 18 28.74 6.06 -22.35
N GLN A 19 27.80 5.37 -23.00
CA GLN A 19 27.00 5.91 -24.10
C GLN A 19 25.76 6.69 -23.61
N CYS A 20 25.46 6.66 -22.30
CA CYS A 20 24.28 7.33 -21.77
C CYS A 20 24.56 8.82 -21.49
N PRO A 21 23.95 9.76 -22.23
CA PRO A 21 24.26 11.19 -22.10
C PRO A 21 23.82 11.79 -20.75
N THR A 22 22.79 11.22 -20.12
CA THR A 22 22.28 11.68 -18.82
C THR A 22 22.88 10.93 -17.63
N GLY A 23 23.74 9.92 -17.87
CA GLY A 23 24.29 9.10 -16.80
C GLY A 23 23.22 8.26 -16.05
N ALA A 24 22.11 7.94 -16.72
CA ALA A 24 21.01 7.18 -16.11
C ALA A 24 21.36 5.72 -15.78
N ILE A 25 22.43 5.15 -16.36
CA ILE A 25 22.84 3.75 -16.15
C ILE A 25 23.79 3.69 -14.95
N LYS A 26 23.38 2.96 -13.91
CA LYS A 26 24.11 2.80 -12.65
C LYS A 26 24.38 1.32 -12.36
N ILE A 27 25.37 1.06 -11.52
CA ILE A 27 25.74 -0.28 -11.07
C ILE A 27 25.40 -0.37 -9.58
N GLU A 28 24.60 -1.37 -9.20
CA GLU A 28 24.24 -1.66 -7.80
C GLU A 28 24.29 -3.18 -7.61
N ASN A 29 25.00 -3.67 -6.59
CA ASN A 29 25.17 -5.11 -6.32
C ASN A 29 25.69 -5.92 -7.53
N ASN A 30 26.63 -5.36 -8.30
CA ASN A 30 27.14 -5.92 -9.58
C ASN A 30 26.08 -6.10 -10.68
N GLU A 31 24.88 -5.55 -10.51
CA GLU A 31 23.85 -5.51 -11.55
C GLU A 31 23.73 -4.11 -12.13
N TYR A 32 23.54 -4.05 -13.45
CA TYR A 32 23.28 -2.79 -14.16
C TYR A 32 21.79 -2.46 -14.08
N TRP A 33 21.47 -1.23 -13.73
CA TRP A 33 20.10 -0.73 -13.72
C TRP A 33 20.02 0.68 -14.30
N ILE A 34 18.81 1.08 -14.71
CA ILE A 34 18.54 2.39 -15.30
C ILE A 34 17.67 3.19 -14.34
N ASP A 35 18.15 4.36 -13.95
CA ASP A 35 17.42 5.32 -13.14
C ASP A 35 16.32 6.00 -13.99
N PRO A 36 15.03 5.68 -13.76
CA PRO A 36 13.95 6.20 -14.57
C PRO A 36 13.70 7.70 -14.34
N SER A 37 14.23 8.28 -13.25
CA SER A 37 14.11 9.71 -12.97
C SER A 37 15.07 10.57 -13.79
N VAL A 38 16.16 9.95 -14.27
CA VAL A 38 17.24 10.61 -15.03
C VAL A 38 17.20 10.22 -16.51
N CYS A 39 16.61 9.08 -16.84
CA CYS A 39 16.48 8.61 -18.22
C CYS A 39 15.47 9.47 -19.01
N ASN A 40 15.97 10.21 -20.00
CA ASN A 40 15.16 11.02 -20.93
C ASN A 40 15.03 10.38 -22.32
N ASN A 41 15.24 9.06 -22.45
CA ASN A 41 15.24 8.36 -23.73
C ASN A 41 16.25 8.87 -24.78
N CYS A 42 17.34 9.52 -24.34
CA CYS A 42 18.31 10.20 -25.20
C CYS A 42 17.71 11.37 -26.00
N GLU A 43 16.51 11.84 -25.66
CA GLU A 43 15.89 12.99 -26.30
C GLU A 43 16.78 14.24 -26.16
N GLY A 44 16.98 14.96 -27.27
CA GLY A 44 17.87 16.11 -27.33
C GLY A 44 19.36 15.79 -27.52
N TYR A 45 19.75 14.50 -27.51
CA TYR A 45 21.14 14.07 -27.74
C TYR A 45 21.27 13.19 -28.99
N TYR A 46 20.39 12.19 -29.14
CA TYR A 46 20.43 11.23 -30.23
C TYR A 46 19.01 10.91 -30.75
N PRO A 47 18.86 10.51 -32.03
CA PRO A 47 17.57 10.13 -32.59
C PRO A 47 17.04 8.80 -32.01
N GLU A 48 17.94 7.94 -31.52
CA GLU A 48 17.62 6.65 -30.94
C GLU A 48 18.40 6.41 -29.63
N PRO A 49 17.86 5.62 -28.68
CA PRO A 49 18.54 5.33 -27.42
C PRO A 49 19.84 4.54 -27.60
N GLN A 50 20.97 5.18 -27.30
CA GLN A 50 22.29 4.59 -27.51
C GLN A 50 22.53 3.33 -26.67
N CYS A 51 21.89 3.22 -25.50
CA CYS A 51 21.98 2.04 -24.65
C CYS A 51 21.35 0.78 -25.28
N VAL A 52 20.38 0.94 -26.17
CA VAL A 52 19.77 -0.17 -26.92
C VAL A 52 20.67 -0.57 -28.08
N VAL A 53 21.18 0.42 -28.82
CA VAL A 53 22.09 0.22 -29.96
C VAL A 53 23.40 -0.45 -29.54
N ALA A 54 23.97 -0.05 -28.39
CA ALA A 54 25.24 -0.55 -27.89
C ALA A 54 25.15 -1.95 -27.24
N CYS A 55 23.94 -2.48 -27.00
CA CYS A 55 23.79 -3.75 -26.31
C CYS A 55 23.79 -4.95 -27.27
N PRO A 56 24.72 -5.91 -27.10
CA PRO A 56 24.77 -7.10 -27.96
C PRO A 56 23.55 -8.02 -27.79
N ASN A 57 22.89 -7.97 -26.63
CA ASN A 57 21.79 -8.86 -26.26
C ASN A 57 20.42 -8.16 -26.35
N ASN A 58 20.34 -6.97 -26.97
CA ASN A 58 19.11 -6.20 -27.15
C ASN A 58 18.38 -5.81 -25.84
N PHE A 59 19.13 -5.57 -24.77
CA PHE A 59 18.65 -4.98 -23.51
C PHE A 59 19.32 -3.62 -23.29
N PRO A 60 18.63 -2.54 -22.92
CA PRO A 60 17.40 -2.52 -22.13
C PRO A 60 16.12 -2.48 -22.97
N MET A 61 15.02 -2.95 -22.40
CA MET A 61 13.70 -2.93 -23.06
C MET A 61 12.84 -1.76 -22.53
N PRO A 62 11.87 -1.26 -23.33
CA PRO A 62 10.90 -0.28 -22.87
C PRO A 62 10.18 -0.78 -21.62
N ARG A 63 10.18 0.03 -20.55
CA ARG A 63 9.51 -0.36 -19.31
C ARG A 63 8.00 -0.38 -19.54
N GLN A 64 7.41 -1.57 -19.57
CA GLN A 64 5.96 -1.69 -19.61
C GLN A 64 5.36 -1.09 -18.34
N ALA A 65 4.35 -0.24 -18.50
CA ALA A 65 3.56 0.24 -17.37
C ALA A 65 2.90 -0.99 -16.71
N LYS A 66 3.30 -1.31 -15.47
CA LYS A 66 2.58 -2.33 -14.69
C LYS A 66 1.16 -1.81 -14.46
N ARG A 67 0.17 -2.43 -15.11
CA ARG A 67 -1.24 -2.22 -14.79
C ARG A 67 -1.42 -2.53 -13.30
N GLY A 68 -1.84 -1.54 -12.51
CA GLY A 68 -2.07 -1.69 -11.07
C GLY A 68 -1.07 -0.99 -10.14
N ARG A 69 0.00 -0.35 -10.62
CA ARG A 69 0.69 0.67 -9.81
C ARG A 69 0.06 2.01 -10.16
N CYS A 70 -0.63 2.62 -9.19
CA CYS A 70 -1.14 3.98 -9.35
C CYS A 70 -0.02 4.87 -9.88
N LYS A 71 -0.24 5.41 -11.08
CA LYS A 71 0.34 6.69 -11.46
C LYS A 71 0.00 7.60 -10.28
N VAL A 72 1.01 8.13 -9.58
CA VAL A 72 0.78 9.20 -8.61
C VAL A 72 0.52 10.44 -9.44
N GLU A 73 -0.64 10.45 -10.10
CA GLU A 73 -1.31 11.69 -10.42
C GLU A 73 -1.51 12.39 -9.06
N PRO A 74 -1.34 13.72 -8.96
CA PRO A 74 -1.84 14.47 -7.82
C PRO A 74 -3.33 14.15 -7.71
N ARG A 75 -3.67 13.21 -6.83
CA ARG A 75 -5.06 12.87 -6.58
C ARG A 75 -5.68 14.10 -5.95
N GLU A 76 -6.80 14.54 -6.50
CA GLU A 76 -7.66 15.46 -5.76
C GLU A 76 -7.88 14.87 -4.36
N ALA A 77 -7.62 15.70 -3.35
CA ALA A 77 -7.66 15.28 -1.97
C ALA A 77 -9.01 14.61 -1.68
N THR A 78 -8.96 13.38 -1.17
CA THR A 78 -10.13 12.67 -0.67
C THR A 78 -10.78 13.54 0.40
N SER A 79 -11.96 14.09 0.14
CA SER A 79 -12.77 14.96 1.01
C SER A 79 -11.94 15.99 1.81
N PRO A 80 -11.95 17.28 1.41
CA PRO A 80 -11.23 18.35 2.13
C PRO A 80 -11.49 18.40 3.63
N ASP A 81 -12.68 17.93 4.07
CA ASP A 81 -13.12 17.91 5.47
C ASP A 81 -12.39 16.86 6.34
N LEU A 82 -11.71 15.88 5.75
CA LEU A 82 -11.01 14.82 6.50
C LEU A 82 -9.65 15.29 7.04
N PHE A 83 -9.05 16.32 6.43
CA PHE A 83 -7.75 16.85 6.83
C PHE A 83 -7.89 18.32 7.21
N SER A 84 -7.81 18.63 8.51
CA SER A 84 -7.95 19.98 9.04
C SER A 84 -6.96 20.99 8.43
N ASN A 85 -5.88 20.51 7.81
CA ASN A 85 -4.83 21.30 7.16
C ASN A 85 -4.70 21.10 5.63
N GLY A 86 -5.52 20.23 5.02
CA GLY A 86 -5.50 19.95 3.57
C GLY A 86 -4.22 19.31 3.01
N LYS A 87 -3.31 18.76 3.84
CA LYS A 87 -2.04 18.17 3.39
C LYS A 87 -1.96 16.66 3.69
N SER A 88 -1.34 15.88 2.79
CA SER A 88 -1.05 14.46 3.00
C SER A 88 0.46 14.19 3.01
N ASN A 89 0.95 13.49 4.04
CA ASN A 89 2.35 13.06 4.14
C ASN A 89 2.47 11.56 3.79
N PRO A 90 3.43 11.14 2.94
CA PRO A 90 3.65 9.73 2.64
C PRO A 90 4.20 9.01 3.88
N PHE A 91 3.44 8.05 4.40
CA PHE A 91 3.76 7.31 5.62
C PHE A 91 4.12 5.84 5.32
N ALA A 92 5.16 5.31 5.98
CA ALA A 92 5.71 3.98 5.73
C ALA A 92 4.72 2.82 6.04
N SER A 93 3.69 3.04 6.85
CA SER A 93 2.68 2.01 7.13
C SER A 93 1.61 1.85 6.04
N ALA A 94 1.69 2.59 4.94
CA ALA A 94 0.68 2.51 3.87
C ALA A 94 0.44 1.08 3.39
N ILE A 95 1.48 0.23 3.31
CA ILE A 95 1.33 -1.18 2.95
C ILE A 95 0.60 -1.96 4.04
N ALA A 96 0.98 -1.80 5.31
CA ALA A 96 0.32 -2.49 6.42
C ALA A 96 -1.16 -2.10 6.54
N ILE A 97 -1.47 -0.80 6.45
CA ILE A 97 -2.84 -0.29 6.49
C ILE A 97 -3.63 -0.79 5.26
N TRP A 98 -3.03 -0.73 4.07
CA TRP A 98 -3.67 -1.20 2.85
C TRP A 98 -4.02 -2.70 2.90
N GLU A 99 -3.06 -3.53 3.31
CA GLU A 99 -3.31 -4.96 3.45
C GLU A 99 -4.29 -5.28 4.59
N ALA A 100 -4.25 -4.55 5.71
CA ALA A 100 -5.26 -4.67 6.77
C ALA A 100 -6.68 -4.36 6.24
N CYS A 101 -6.82 -3.31 5.43
CA CYS A 101 -8.08 -2.99 4.78
C CYS A 101 -8.52 -4.09 3.81
N ASN A 102 -7.59 -4.74 3.10
CA ASN A 102 -7.91 -5.91 2.27
C ASN A 102 -8.43 -7.07 3.12
N VAL A 103 -7.81 -7.35 4.26
CA VAL A 103 -8.27 -8.40 5.20
C VAL A 103 -9.70 -8.14 5.66
N LEU A 104 -10.00 -6.93 6.09
CA LEU A 104 -11.33 -6.56 6.60
C LEU A 104 -12.40 -6.49 5.50
N SER A 105 -12.03 -6.13 4.27
CA SER A 105 -12.98 -6.01 3.16
C SER A 105 -13.24 -7.33 2.43
N GLN A 106 -12.20 -8.13 2.19
CA GLN A 106 -12.30 -9.38 1.43
C GLN A 106 -12.60 -10.59 2.32
N ARG A 107 -12.31 -10.52 3.63
CA ARG A 107 -12.70 -11.51 4.65
C ARG A 107 -12.42 -12.94 4.21
N THR A 108 -13.45 -13.78 4.10
CA THR A 108 -13.35 -15.20 3.72
C THR A 108 -12.85 -15.44 2.29
N SER A 109 -12.83 -14.42 1.43
CA SER A 109 -12.36 -14.55 0.05
C SER A 109 -10.83 -14.56 -0.07
N LEU A 110 -10.10 -14.23 1.00
CA LEU A 110 -8.65 -14.29 1.01
C LEU A 110 -8.15 -15.73 1.20
N PRO A 111 -6.97 -16.07 0.65
CA PRO A 111 -6.34 -17.36 0.87
C PRO A 111 -5.76 -17.41 2.29
N TRP A 112 -6.60 -17.80 3.25
CA TRP A 112 -6.18 -18.01 4.63
C TRP A 112 -5.38 -19.30 4.75
N GLU A 113 -4.25 -19.21 5.45
CA GLU A 113 -3.33 -20.30 5.75
C GLU A 113 -3.40 -20.61 7.25
N ILE A 114 -3.08 -21.86 7.62
CA ILE A 114 -2.94 -22.26 9.02
C ILE A 114 -1.45 -22.32 9.32
N ASP A 115 -1.01 -21.51 10.28
CA ASP A 115 0.37 -21.46 10.74
C ASP A 115 0.73 -22.72 11.57
N GLU A 116 2.02 -22.94 11.86
CA GLU A 116 2.54 -24.10 12.61
C GLU A 116 1.85 -24.28 13.98
N ASN A 117 1.36 -23.18 14.55
CA ASN A 117 0.64 -23.14 15.82
C ASN A 117 -0.89 -23.28 15.69
N SER A 118 -1.40 -23.78 14.55
CA SER A 118 -2.84 -23.92 14.25
C SER A 118 -3.64 -22.62 14.24
N HIS A 119 -3.00 -21.48 13.97
CA HIS A 119 -3.66 -20.17 13.89
C HIS A 119 -3.94 -19.78 12.45
N MET A 120 -5.10 -19.17 12.21
CA MET A 120 -5.46 -18.62 10.91
C MET A 120 -4.63 -17.37 10.63
N CYS A 121 -3.91 -17.35 9.52
CA CYS A 121 -3.13 -16.22 9.07
C CYS A 121 -3.35 -15.94 7.57
N TYR A 122 -3.26 -14.67 7.20
CA TYR A 122 -3.19 -14.26 5.80
C TYR A 122 -1.80 -13.70 5.54
N SER A 123 -1.05 -14.32 4.64
CA SER A 123 0.33 -13.92 4.31
C SER A 123 0.46 -13.44 2.87
N ARG A 124 1.31 -12.43 2.65
CA ARG A 124 1.61 -11.92 1.32
C ARG A 124 3.07 -11.49 1.18
N LYS A 125 3.70 -11.92 0.09
CA LYS A 125 5.07 -11.52 -0.28
C LYS A 125 5.12 -10.08 -0.79
N ILE A 126 6.12 -9.33 -0.36
CA ILE A 126 6.34 -7.92 -0.71
C ILE A 126 7.66 -7.79 -1.48
N THR A 127 7.74 -6.81 -2.39
CA THR A 127 8.97 -6.43 -3.12
C THR A 127 9.70 -7.62 -3.74
N GLN A 128 9.05 -8.31 -4.69
CA GLN A 128 9.64 -9.42 -5.46
C GLN A 128 10.23 -10.55 -4.59
N GLY A 129 9.68 -10.77 -3.38
CA GLY A 129 10.10 -11.87 -2.50
C GLY A 129 11.17 -11.49 -1.47
N ARG A 130 11.55 -10.21 -1.36
CA ARG A 130 12.50 -9.73 -0.32
C ARG A 130 11.90 -9.66 1.09
N GLY A 131 10.61 -9.93 1.25
CA GLY A 131 9.93 -9.99 2.55
C GLY A 131 8.48 -10.45 2.43
N ALA A 132 7.81 -10.63 3.57
CA ALA A 132 6.39 -10.93 3.65
C ALA A 132 5.74 -10.16 4.80
N ILE A 133 4.46 -9.83 4.66
CA ILE A 133 3.61 -9.42 5.78
C ILE A 133 2.60 -10.54 6.02
N ALA A 134 2.36 -10.84 7.29
CA ALA A 134 1.34 -11.77 7.75
C ALA A 134 0.37 -11.04 8.70
N PHE A 135 -0.92 -11.31 8.52
CA PHE A 135 -1.98 -10.81 9.39
C PHE A 135 -2.57 -11.98 10.17
N TYR A 136 -2.82 -11.75 11.45
CA TYR A 136 -3.50 -12.66 12.35
C TYR A 136 -4.70 -11.94 12.93
N ILE A 137 -5.82 -12.64 13.10
CA ILE A 137 -6.99 -12.10 13.78
C ILE A 137 -6.92 -12.52 15.24
N THR A 138 -7.09 -11.57 16.16
CA THR A 138 -7.20 -11.82 17.60
C THR A 138 -8.66 -11.81 18.05
N GLN A 139 -8.99 -12.58 19.09
CA GLN A 139 -10.35 -12.60 19.64
C GLN A 139 -10.69 -11.35 20.45
N SER A 140 -9.69 -10.73 21.07
CA SER A 140 -9.86 -9.48 21.79
C SER A 140 -8.65 -8.57 21.61
N PRO A 141 -8.82 -7.24 21.65
CA PRO A 141 -7.74 -6.28 21.44
C PRO A 141 -6.66 -6.31 22.53
N ASN A 142 -6.97 -6.84 23.72
CA ASN A 142 -6.06 -6.89 24.87
C ASN A 142 -5.47 -8.28 25.15
N GLN A 143 -5.82 -9.31 24.37
CA GLN A 143 -5.26 -10.65 24.52
C GLN A 143 -4.65 -11.09 23.19
N ASN A 144 -3.42 -11.60 23.23
CA ASN A 144 -2.74 -12.18 22.07
C ASN A 144 -3.32 -13.55 21.65
N GLU A 145 -4.57 -13.84 22.02
CA GLU A 145 -5.24 -15.08 21.69
C GLU A 145 -5.75 -15.01 20.24
N ARG A 146 -5.08 -15.74 19.37
CA ARG A 146 -5.32 -15.74 17.93
C ARG A 146 -6.46 -16.68 17.59
N VAL A 147 -7.25 -16.29 16.60
CA VAL A 147 -8.38 -17.07 16.13
C VAL A 147 -7.91 -18.32 15.39
N THR A 148 -8.57 -19.44 15.70
CA THR A 148 -8.38 -20.74 15.04
C THR A 148 -9.51 -21.10 14.07
N LYS A 149 -10.66 -20.39 14.11
CA LYS A 149 -11.87 -20.69 13.32
C LYS A 149 -12.23 -19.59 12.32
N LEU A 150 -12.77 -20.01 11.17
CA LEU A 150 -13.21 -19.11 10.09
C LEU A 150 -14.43 -18.22 10.47
N GLU A 151 -15.24 -18.67 11.44
CA GLU A 151 -16.45 -17.96 11.91
C GLU A 151 -16.16 -16.52 12.37
N ALA A 152 -14.99 -16.27 12.97
CA ALA A 152 -14.64 -14.92 13.41
C ALA A 152 -14.35 -13.98 12.22
N ILE A 153 -13.94 -14.53 11.07
CA ILE A 153 -13.66 -13.77 9.85
C ILE A 153 -14.97 -13.34 9.17
N GLU A 154 -16.00 -14.18 9.26
CA GLU A 154 -17.35 -13.86 8.76
C GLU A 154 -18.01 -12.74 9.57
N ALA A 155 -17.73 -12.69 10.88
CA ALA A 155 -18.23 -11.67 11.79
C ALA A 155 -17.60 -10.28 11.58
N LEU A 156 -16.52 -10.17 10.79
CA LEU A 156 -15.90 -8.89 10.48
C LEU A 156 -16.84 -8.02 9.67
N ASP A 157 -17.01 -6.78 10.13
CA ASP A 157 -17.76 -5.75 9.45
C ASP A 157 -16.84 -5.00 8.49
N ILE A 158 -17.21 -4.95 7.21
CA ILE A 158 -16.45 -4.23 6.17
C ILE A 158 -16.24 -2.75 6.53
N ARG A 159 -17.14 -2.16 7.34
CA ARG A 159 -17.02 -0.78 7.82
C ARG A 159 -15.82 -0.57 8.74
N ALA A 160 -15.28 -1.62 9.36
CA ALA A 160 -14.04 -1.54 10.13
C ALA A 160 -12.88 -1.06 9.24
N ALA A 161 -12.82 -1.50 7.98
CA ALA A 161 -11.83 -1.00 7.02
C ALA A 161 -11.95 0.52 6.82
N CYS A 162 -13.17 1.04 6.71
CA CYS A 162 -13.39 2.49 6.63
C CYS A 162 -12.89 3.22 7.89
N ILE A 163 -13.16 2.69 9.07
CA ILE A 163 -12.68 3.26 10.34
C ILE A 163 -11.14 3.32 10.36
N HIS A 164 -10.45 2.24 10.01
CA HIS A 164 -8.98 2.26 9.94
C HIS A 164 -8.43 3.31 8.98
N LEU A 165 -9.07 3.50 7.83
CA LEU A 165 -8.66 4.52 6.88
C LEU A 165 -8.85 5.94 7.43
N ILE A 166 -9.93 6.17 8.19
CA ILE A 166 -10.15 7.43 8.90
C ILE A 166 -9.06 7.64 9.93
N PHE A 167 -8.76 6.64 10.77
CA PHE A 167 -7.71 6.72 11.79
C PHE A 167 -6.33 6.95 11.18
N ALA A 168 -6.02 6.25 10.09
CA ALA A 168 -4.80 6.45 9.33
C ALA A 168 -4.68 7.89 8.82
N ALA A 169 -5.76 8.45 8.27
CA ALA A 169 -5.79 9.84 7.81
C ALA A 169 -5.48 10.82 8.95
N HIS A 170 -6.12 10.67 10.11
CA HIS A 170 -5.84 11.50 11.28
C HIS A 170 -4.41 11.33 11.80
N ALA A 171 -3.90 10.10 11.86
CA ALA A 171 -2.53 9.83 12.27
C ALA A 171 -1.49 10.48 11.35
N THR A 172 -1.76 10.62 10.05
CA THR A 172 -0.84 11.30 9.12
C THR A 172 -0.70 12.81 9.35
N ALA A 173 -1.61 13.41 10.12
CA ALA A 173 -1.57 14.82 10.50
C ALA A 173 -0.77 15.09 11.78
N LEU A 174 -0.31 14.04 12.46
CA LEU A 174 0.48 14.12 13.68
C LEU A 174 1.98 14.04 13.36
N ASP A 175 2.79 14.82 14.07
CA ASP A 175 4.25 14.76 13.96
C ASP A 175 4.80 13.46 14.56
N ARG A 176 4.14 12.97 15.63
CA ARG A 176 4.47 11.74 16.34
C ARG A 176 3.19 10.95 16.62
N PRO A 177 2.62 10.26 15.62
CA PRO A 177 1.36 9.52 15.77
C PRO A 177 1.39 8.37 16.79
N TRP A 178 2.57 7.94 17.23
CA TRP A 178 2.73 6.93 18.28
C TRP A 178 2.76 7.51 19.71
N GLU A 179 2.87 8.83 19.86
CA GLU A 179 2.89 9.55 21.15
C GLU A 179 1.70 10.49 21.31
N GLN A 180 1.14 10.98 20.21
CA GLN A 180 0.11 12.01 20.20
C GLN A 180 -1.28 11.41 20.05
N GLU A 181 -2.22 11.90 20.86
CA GLU A 181 -3.63 11.56 20.75
C GLU A 181 -4.35 12.48 19.74
N PHE A 182 -5.41 11.96 19.13
CA PHE A 182 -6.34 12.75 18.32
C PHE A 182 -7.78 12.39 18.71
N ALA A 183 -8.68 13.37 18.57
CA ALA A 183 -10.11 13.20 18.83
C ALA A 183 -10.90 13.21 17.52
N ILE A 184 -11.90 12.34 17.40
CA ILE A 184 -12.85 12.30 16.29
C ILE A 184 -14.25 12.44 16.86
N ASP A 185 -15.07 13.30 16.23
CA ASP A 185 -16.46 13.50 16.62
C ASP A 185 -17.34 12.29 16.22
N ASP A 186 -18.27 11.90 17.09
CA ASP A 186 -19.17 10.77 16.84
C ASP A 186 -20.02 11.01 15.58
N ARG A 187 -20.44 12.26 15.35
CA ARG A 187 -21.16 12.69 14.15
C ARG A 187 -20.36 12.52 12.87
N GLN A 188 -19.05 12.71 12.93
CA GLN A 188 -18.17 12.49 11.77
C GLN A 188 -18.12 11.00 11.42
N ILE A 189 -17.96 10.14 12.44
CA ILE A 189 -17.98 8.68 12.24
C ILE A 189 -19.35 8.24 11.70
N GLU A 190 -20.45 8.75 12.24
CA GLU A 190 -21.79 8.46 11.70
C GLU A 190 -21.87 8.81 10.21
N LYS A 191 -21.42 10.00 9.82
CA LYS A 191 -21.41 10.47 8.42
C LYS A 191 -20.53 9.58 7.52
N TYR A 192 -19.32 9.22 7.95
CA TYR A 192 -18.43 8.39 7.16
C TYR A 192 -18.96 6.96 6.98
N LEU A 193 -19.66 6.43 8.00
CA LEU A 193 -20.26 5.10 7.97
C LEU A 193 -21.67 5.09 7.35
N GLY A 194 -22.22 6.24 6.97
CA GLY A 194 -23.58 6.37 6.43
C GLY A 194 -24.69 6.10 7.44
N LEU A 195 -24.40 6.16 8.74
CA LEU A 195 -25.34 5.87 9.83
C LEU A 195 -26.32 7.02 10.07
N GLU A 196 -26.03 8.23 9.62
CA GLU A 196 -26.92 9.39 9.69
C GLU A 196 -28.21 9.16 8.88
N LYS A 197 -28.12 8.38 7.78
CA LYS A 197 -29.25 8.03 6.92
C LYS A 197 -30.17 6.97 7.53
N ARG A 198 -29.67 6.21 8.51
CA ARG A 198 -30.42 5.18 9.21
C ARG A 198 -31.32 5.79 10.29
N LYS A 199 -32.61 5.93 9.96
CA LYS A 199 -33.67 6.41 10.86
C LYS A 199 -34.27 5.30 11.73
N ASP A 200 -33.93 4.05 11.44
CA ASP A 200 -34.39 2.85 12.15
C ASP A 200 -33.63 2.61 13.47
N LEU A 201 -32.48 3.25 13.67
CA LEU A 201 -31.66 3.13 14.87
C LEU A 201 -31.78 4.35 15.79
N SER A 202 -31.91 4.09 17.09
CA SER A 202 -31.74 5.12 18.13
C SER A 202 -30.28 5.59 18.18
N LYS A 203 -30.05 6.79 18.74
CA LYS A 203 -28.69 7.32 18.94
C LYS A 203 -27.81 6.33 19.71
N ASN A 204 -28.34 5.72 20.76
CA ASN A 204 -27.58 4.75 21.58
C ASN A 204 -27.23 3.47 20.78
N ALA A 205 -28.14 3.00 19.94
CA ALA A 205 -27.89 1.86 19.06
C ALA A 205 -26.79 2.16 18.01
N LYS A 206 -26.77 3.38 17.44
CA LYS A 206 -25.69 3.82 16.55
C LYS A 206 -24.35 3.87 17.26
N LEU A 207 -24.29 4.45 18.46
CA LEU A 207 -23.06 4.50 19.26
C LEU A 207 -22.54 3.11 19.63
N THR A 208 -23.44 2.19 19.99
CA THR A 208 -23.09 0.80 20.29
C THR A 208 -22.54 0.09 19.05
N LEU A 209 -23.16 0.32 17.89
CA LEU A 209 -22.68 -0.22 16.63
C LEU A 209 -21.30 0.31 16.26
N ILE A 210 -21.09 1.63 16.38
CA ILE A 210 -19.79 2.27 16.15
C ILE A 210 -18.73 1.65 17.08
N LYS A 211 -19.04 1.50 18.37
CA LYS A 211 -18.13 0.86 19.34
C LYS A 211 -17.78 -0.58 18.96
N ASN A 212 -18.74 -1.35 18.48
CA ASN A 212 -18.50 -2.73 18.07
C ASN A 212 -17.59 -2.80 16.84
N ILE A 213 -17.79 -1.92 15.85
CA ILE A 213 -16.93 -1.84 14.66
C ILE A 213 -15.52 -1.36 15.06
N LEU A 214 -15.41 -0.40 15.98
CA LEU A 214 -14.14 0.09 16.51
C LEU A 214 -13.32 -0.99 17.20
N ASN A 215 -13.96 -1.92 17.92
CA ASN A 215 -13.26 -3.03 18.57
C ASN A 215 -12.79 -4.11 17.60
N GLN A 216 -13.21 -4.05 16.33
CA GLN A 216 -12.68 -4.91 15.25
C GLN A 216 -11.49 -4.26 14.54
N ALA A 217 -11.20 -2.99 14.85
CA ALA A 217 -10.10 -2.23 14.33
C ALA A 217 -8.89 -2.20 15.29
#